data_AF-A0A8J6Z566-F1
#
_entry.id   AF-A0A8J6Z566-F1
#
_cell.length_a   1.000
_cell.length_b   1.000
_cell.length_c   1.000
_cell.angle_alpha   90.00
_cell.angle_beta   90.00
_cell.angle_gamma   90.00
#
_symmetry.space_group_name_H-M   'P 1'
#
loop_
_entity.id
_entity.type
_entity.pdbx_description
1 polymer ?
#
loop_
_entity_poly.entity_id
_entity_poly.type
_entity_poly.pdbx_seq_one_letter_code
_entity_poly.pdbx_strand_id
1 'polypeptide(L)'
;GACLVLIDEVVAYGRKLRLNEVDGGTFENLLTFIQELTEAAQHTRTAVVVSIPESEDEIGGEPGRRVLAQVEKYFGRVEMVWTPVTVTESYEIVRRRLFKPCNDLQARDEVCAAYFNMYVANEHDFPHDSRQKNYREQLTACYPIHPKLFDYLYGKWSSLENFQRTRGVLRLERHCQRGD
;
A
#
# COMPACT_ATOMS: atom_id res chain seq x y z
N GLY A 1 -16.98 -18.72 -7.96
CA GLY A 1 -15.74 -18.15 -8.52
C GLY A 1 -14.93 -17.52 -7.42
N ALA A 2 -13.69 -17.09 -7.69
CA ALA A 2 -12.97 -16.24 -6.74
C ALA A 2 -13.60 -14.84 -6.70
N CYS A 3 -13.73 -14.24 -5.52
CA CYS A 3 -14.38 -12.93 -5.32
C CYS A 3 -13.50 -12.01 -4.46
N LEU A 4 -13.52 -10.70 -4.74
CA LEU A 4 -12.88 -9.67 -3.91
C LEU A 4 -13.96 -8.69 -3.45
N VAL A 5 -14.10 -8.53 -2.14
CA VAL A 5 -15.02 -7.58 -1.50
C VAL A 5 -14.19 -6.46 -0.89
N LEU A 6 -14.40 -5.24 -1.37
CA LEU A 6 -13.74 -4.03 -0.86
C LEU A 6 -14.75 -3.21 -0.05
N ILE A 7 -14.43 -2.93 1.21
CA ILE A 7 -15.25 -2.11 2.09
C ILE A 7 -14.44 -0.87 2.47
N ASP A 8 -14.84 0.27 1.94
CA ASP A 8 -14.17 1.54 2.23
C ASP A 8 -14.87 2.26 3.39
N GLU A 9 -14.10 2.93 4.25
CA GLU A 9 -14.59 3.85 5.28
C GLU A 9 -15.48 3.19 6.36
N VAL A 10 -15.19 1.94 6.72
CA VAL A 10 -16.03 1.16 7.67
C VAL A 10 -16.14 1.84 9.04
N VAL A 11 -15.07 2.49 9.51
CA VAL A 11 -15.02 3.17 10.80
C VAL A 11 -15.82 4.46 10.77
N ALA A 12 -15.74 5.21 9.66
CA ALA A 12 -16.55 6.41 9.47
C ALA A 12 -18.04 6.07 9.40
N TYR A 13 -18.41 4.95 8.79
CA TYR A 13 -19.77 4.43 8.80
C TYR A 13 -20.22 4.02 10.21
N GLY A 14 -19.44 3.21 10.92
CA GLY A 14 -19.74 2.79 12.30
C GLY A 14 -19.89 3.96 13.28
N ARG A 15 -19.10 5.03 13.10
CA ARG A 15 -19.24 6.27 13.88
C ARG A 15 -20.61 6.91 13.70
N LYS A 16 -21.14 6.97 12.47
CA LYS A 16 -22.47 7.54 12.20
C LYS A 16 -23.58 6.75 12.89
N LEU A 17 -23.48 5.41 12.91
CA LEU A 17 -24.45 4.54 13.57
C LEU A 17 -24.45 4.65 15.10
N ARG A 18 -23.34 5.08 15.72
CA ARG A 18 -23.27 5.34 17.16
C ARG A 18 -23.78 6.73 17.56
N LEU A 19 -23.64 7.71 16.68
CA LEU A 19 -23.96 9.11 16.99
C LEU A 19 -25.44 9.43 16.76
N ASN A 20 -26.10 8.76 15.81
CA ASN A 20 -27.49 9.02 15.44
C ASN A 20 -28.29 7.72 15.39
N GLU A 21 -29.58 7.78 15.73
CA GLU A 21 -30.54 6.75 15.28
C GLU A 21 -30.76 6.98 13.78
N VAL A 22 -30.22 6.07 12.97
CA VAL A 22 -30.35 6.09 11.52
C VAL A 22 -31.05 4.82 11.06
N ASP A 23 -31.86 4.94 10.01
CA ASP A 23 -32.60 3.81 9.41
C ASP A 23 -31.68 2.68 8.88
N GLY A 24 -30.37 2.91 8.85
CA GLY A 24 -29.33 1.94 8.46
C GLY A 24 -28.99 0.88 9.50
N GLY A 25 -29.67 0.88 10.65
CA GLY A 25 -29.47 -0.09 11.73
C GLY A 25 -28.53 0.40 12.83
N THR A 26 -28.14 -0.50 13.73
CA THR A 26 -27.30 -0.17 14.88
C THR A 26 -25.83 -0.50 14.61
N PHE A 27 -24.95 0.06 15.44
CA PHE A 27 -23.54 -0.31 15.43
C PHE A 27 -23.32 -1.82 15.69
N GLU A 28 -24.15 -2.45 16.53
CA GLU A 28 -24.13 -3.90 16.76
C GLU A 28 -24.46 -4.66 15.48
N ASN A 29 -25.48 -4.23 14.71
CA ASN A 29 -25.83 -4.86 13.44
C ASN A 29 -24.66 -4.82 12.43
N LEU A 30 -23.90 -3.72 12.40
CA LEU A 30 -22.70 -3.60 11.56
C LEU A 30 -21.62 -4.60 11.99
N LEU A 31 -21.40 -4.78 13.29
CA LEU A 31 -20.43 -5.75 13.79
C LEU A 31 -20.84 -7.19 13.44
N THR A 32 -22.13 -7.52 13.61
CA THR A 32 -22.67 -8.83 13.21
C THR A 32 -22.50 -9.05 11.71
N PHE A 33 -22.82 -8.05 10.88
CA PHE A 33 -22.63 -8.14 9.43
C PHE A 33 -21.17 -8.42 9.05
N ILE A 34 -20.21 -7.69 9.65
CA ILE A 34 -18.78 -7.91 9.40
C ILE A 34 -18.38 -9.32 9.79
N GLN A 35 -18.82 -9.78 10.96
CA GLN A 35 -18.53 -11.14 11.43
C GLN A 35 -19.05 -12.20 10.44
N GLU A 36 -20.34 -12.15 10.11
CA GLU A 36 -20.96 -13.10 9.16
C GLU A 36 -20.28 -13.07 7.78
N LEU A 37 -19.92 -11.87 7.30
CA LEU A 37 -19.21 -11.72 6.03
C LEU A 37 -17.83 -12.38 6.08
N THR A 38 -17.07 -12.17 7.16
CA THR A 38 -15.74 -12.76 7.31
C THR A 38 -15.79 -14.28 7.47
N GLU A 39 -16.77 -14.80 8.22
CA GLU A 39 -17.00 -16.25 8.38
C GLU A 39 -17.39 -16.90 7.03
N ALA A 40 -18.30 -16.27 6.28
CA ALA A 40 -18.67 -16.74 4.94
C ALA A 40 -17.48 -16.71 3.97
N ALA A 41 -16.63 -15.68 4.06
CA ALA A 41 -15.43 -15.57 3.23
C ALA A 41 -14.42 -16.68 3.51
N GLN A 42 -14.24 -17.10 4.78
CA GLN A 42 -13.33 -18.18 5.16
C GLN A 42 -13.66 -19.52 4.48
N HIS A 43 -14.93 -19.80 4.24
CA HIS A 43 -15.38 -21.04 3.60
C HIS A 43 -15.45 -20.96 2.07
N THR A 44 -15.01 -19.84 1.48
CA THR A 44 -15.06 -19.61 0.03
C THR A 44 -13.73 -19.10 -0.51
N ARG A 45 -13.60 -18.98 -1.83
CA ARG A 45 -12.45 -18.31 -2.47
C ARG A 45 -12.67 -16.79 -2.49
N THR A 46 -12.94 -16.19 -1.35
CA THR A 46 -13.27 -14.76 -1.24
C THR A 46 -12.24 -14.04 -0.38
N ALA A 47 -11.72 -12.92 -0.88
CA ALA A 47 -10.93 -11.99 -0.10
C ALA A 47 -11.79 -10.80 0.32
N VAL A 48 -11.79 -10.45 1.61
CA VAL A 48 -12.44 -9.25 2.13
C VAL A 48 -11.36 -8.29 2.57
N VAL A 49 -11.35 -7.10 1.98
CA VAL A 49 -10.39 -6.03 2.29
C VAL A 49 -11.16 -4.84 2.78
N VAL A 50 -10.74 -4.31 3.93
CA VAL A 50 -11.42 -3.20 4.58
C VAL A 50 -10.43 -2.06 4.78
N SER A 51 -10.83 -0.85 4.43
CA SER A 51 -10.04 0.34 4.72
C SER A 51 -10.34 0.86 6.13
N ILE A 52 -9.29 1.30 6.79
CA ILE A 52 -9.31 1.82 8.14
C ILE A 52 -8.60 3.19 8.13
N PRO A 53 -9.07 4.16 8.94
CA PRO A 53 -8.48 5.49 8.98
C PRO A 53 -7.00 5.44 9.38
N GLU A 54 -6.16 6.27 8.75
CA GLU A 54 -4.72 6.31 9.04
C GLU A 54 -4.38 7.28 10.19
N SER A 55 -5.24 8.27 10.45
CA SER A 55 -4.95 9.39 11.38
C SER A 55 -6.00 9.57 12.48
N GLU A 56 -5.58 10.11 13.64
CA GLU A 56 -6.50 10.44 14.75
C GLU A 56 -7.59 11.44 14.36
N ASP A 57 -7.28 12.35 13.43
CA ASP A 57 -8.23 13.33 12.90
C ASP A 57 -9.37 12.66 12.11
N GLU A 58 -9.04 11.63 11.31
CA GLU A 58 -10.03 10.87 10.54
C GLU A 58 -10.86 9.93 11.42
N ILE A 59 -10.23 9.33 12.45
CA ILE A 59 -10.90 8.51 13.46
C ILE A 59 -12.06 9.31 14.12
N GLY A 60 -11.86 10.60 14.36
CA GLY A 60 -12.88 11.48 14.96
C GLY A 60 -12.99 11.29 16.47
N GLY A 61 -11.84 11.19 17.14
CA GLY A 61 -11.72 11.18 18.59
C GLY A 61 -12.13 9.87 19.26
N GLU A 62 -12.48 9.95 20.55
CA GLU A 62 -12.74 8.79 21.42
C GLU A 62 -13.84 7.84 20.90
N PRO A 63 -14.96 8.30 20.32
CA PRO A 63 -15.97 7.40 19.74
C PRO A 63 -15.42 6.59 18.57
N GLY A 64 -14.59 7.21 17.73
CA GLY A 64 -13.95 6.54 16.60
C GLY A 64 -12.91 5.52 17.04
N ARG A 65 -12.10 5.82 18.07
CA ARG A 65 -11.12 4.88 18.63
C ARG A 65 -11.78 3.61 19.14
N ARG A 66 -12.93 3.73 19.80
CA ARG A 66 -13.69 2.57 20.28
C ARG A 66 -14.27 1.75 19.14
N VAL A 67 -14.79 2.40 18.09
CA VAL A 67 -15.26 1.71 16.88
C VAL A 67 -14.12 0.96 16.21
N LEU A 68 -12.98 1.62 16.00
CA LEU A 68 -11.78 1.03 15.41
C LEU A 68 -11.34 -0.20 16.21
N ALA A 69 -11.16 -0.08 17.52
CA ALA A 69 -10.72 -1.20 18.37
C ALA A 69 -11.70 -2.38 18.36
N GLN A 70 -13.01 -2.12 18.27
CA GLN A 70 -14.00 -3.18 18.16
C GLN A 70 -13.92 -3.86 16.79
N VAL A 71 -13.88 -3.08 15.71
CA VAL A 71 -13.73 -3.58 14.33
C VAL A 71 -12.45 -4.41 14.17
N GLU A 72 -11.31 -3.90 14.66
CA GLU A 72 -10.01 -4.59 14.67
C GLU A 72 -10.08 -5.92 15.43
N LYS A 73 -10.77 -5.97 16.58
CA LYS A 73 -10.90 -7.21 17.35
C LYS A 73 -11.63 -8.32 16.59
N TYR A 74 -12.63 -7.98 15.77
CA TYR A 74 -13.35 -8.97 14.96
C TYR A 74 -12.51 -9.42 13.76
N PHE A 75 -11.84 -8.49 13.10
CA PHE A 75 -10.95 -8.81 11.98
C PHE A 75 -9.69 -9.56 12.39
N GLY A 76 -9.10 -9.26 13.56
CA GLY A 76 -7.91 -9.93 14.08
C GLY A 76 -8.13 -11.40 14.43
N ARG A 77 -9.38 -11.87 14.52
CA ARG A 77 -9.72 -13.30 14.71
C ARG A 77 -9.69 -14.08 13.40
N VAL A 78 -9.79 -13.39 12.27
CA VAL A 78 -9.86 -13.97 10.92
C VAL A 78 -8.55 -13.63 10.23
N GLU A 79 -7.47 -14.36 10.55
CA GLU A 79 -6.09 -14.24 10.01
C GLU A 79 -5.87 -13.03 9.07
N MET A 80 -5.93 -11.83 9.63
CA MET A 80 -5.81 -10.62 8.83
C MET A 80 -4.33 -10.36 8.65
N VAL A 81 -3.83 -10.60 7.43
CA VAL A 81 -2.49 -10.14 7.04
C VAL A 81 -2.57 -8.62 6.90
N TRP A 82 -2.36 -7.93 8.01
CA TRP A 82 -2.08 -6.52 8.02
C TRP A 82 -0.64 -6.33 7.54
N THR A 83 -0.44 -6.19 6.24
CA THR A 83 0.82 -5.66 5.72
C THR A 83 0.59 -4.19 5.36
N PRO A 84 1.11 -3.23 6.15
CA PRO A 84 1.36 -1.91 5.62
C PRO A 84 2.21 -2.15 4.37
N VAL A 85 1.77 -1.65 3.21
CA VAL A 85 2.45 -1.85 1.91
C VAL A 85 3.95 -1.80 2.15
N THR A 86 4.61 -2.94 1.96
CA THR A 86 6.04 -3.00 2.23
C THR A 86 6.75 -2.09 1.23
N VAL A 87 7.91 -1.54 1.59
CA VAL A 87 8.69 -0.65 0.69
C VAL A 87 8.90 -1.34 -0.68
N THR A 88 8.99 -2.67 -0.68
CA THR A 88 9.09 -3.51 -1.88
C THR A 88 7.84 -3.49 -2.78
N GLU A 89 6.63 -3.57 -2.20
CA GLU A 89 5.37 -3.46 -2.97
C GLU A 89 5.15 -2.04 -3.54
N SER A 90 5.67 -1.04 -2.83
CA SER A 90 5.63 0.36 -3.27
C SER A 90 6.34 0.54 -4.61
N TYR A 91 7.45 -0.19 -4.86
CA TYR A 91 8.17 -0.17 -6.13
C TYR A 91 7.27 -0.59 -7.29
N GLU A 92 6.51 -1.66 -7.11
CA GLU A 92 5.71 -2.24 -8.18
C GLU A 92 4.51 -1.34 -8.54
N ILE A 93 3.89 -0.72 -7.53
CA ILE A 93 2.77 0.21 -7.72
C ILE A 93 3.23 1.44 -8.52
N VAL A 94 4.35 2.05 -8.14
CA VAL A 94 4.89 3.24 -8.81
C VAL A 94 5.35 2.90 -10.23
N ARG A 95 6.03 1.76 -10.42
CA ARG A 95 6.43 1.28 -11.75
C ARG A 95 5.25 1.13 -12.69
N ARG A 96 4.18 0.46 -12.26
CA ARG A 96 2.98 0.21 -13.08
C ARG A 96 2.22 1.50 -13.43
N ARG A 97 2.40 2.57 -12.65
CA ARG A 97 1.71 3.85 -12.85
C ARG A 97 2.50 4.81 -13.73
N LEU A 98 3.79 5.00 -13.44
CA LEU A 98 4.65 5.95 -14.16
C LEU A 98 5.20 5.40 -15.48
N PHE A 99 5.29 4.07 -15.63
CA PHE A 99 5.95 3.45 -16.78
C PHE A 99 5.07 2.41 -17.46
N LYS A 100 5.27 2.26 -18.77
CA LYS A 100 4.71 1.16 -19.54
C LYS A 100 5.31 -0.18 -19.04
N PRO A 101 4.54 -1.28 -19.10
CA PRO A 101 5.06 -2.60 -18.75
C PRO A 101 6.31 -2.91 -19.58
N CYS A 102 7.33 -3.42 -18.90
CA CYS A 102 8.57 -3.87 -19.53
C CYS A 102 8.29 -5.22 -20.19
N ASN A 103 8.18 -5.21 -21.52
CA ASN A 103 7.93 -6.42 -22.31
C ASN A 103 9.21 -7.23 -22.58
N ASP A 104 10.38 -6.59 -22.48
CA ASP A 104 11.68 -7.21 -22.70
C ASP A 104 12.42 -7.41 -21.37
N LEU A 105 12.14 -8.55 -20.73
CA LEU A 105 12.77 -8.92 -19.46
C LEU A 105 14.26 -9.22 -19.62
N GLN A 106 14.70 -9.63 -20.81
CA GLN A 106 16.10 -9.94 -21.07
C GLN A 106 16.93 -8.65 -21.13
N ALA A 107 16.45 -7.64 -21.88
CA ALA A 107 17.08 -6.32 -21.89
C ALA A 107 17.11 -5.68 -20.50
N ARG A 108 16.04 -5.85 -19.70
CA ARG A 108 16.03 -5.42 -18.29
C ARG A 108 17.19 -6.05 -17.51
N ASP A 109 17.31 -7.37 -17.58
CA ASP A 109 18.30 -8.11 -16.78
C ASP A 109 19.74 -7.78 -17.22
N GLU A 110 19.95 -7.53 -18.51
CA GLU A 110 21.22 -7.06 -19.06
C GLU A 110 21.58 -5.66 -18.54
N VAL A 111 20.63 -4.72 -18.55
CA VAL A 111 20.83 -3.37 -18.00
C VAL A 111 21.11 -3.43 -16.50
N CYS A 112 20.32 -4.17 -15.73
CA CYS A 112 20.53 -4.32 -14.29
C CYS A 112 21.89 -4.97 -13.97
N ALA A 113 22.32 -5.96 -14.77
CA ALA A 113 23.64 -6.57 -14.64
C ALA A 113 24.76 -5.58 -14.97
N ALA A 114 24.62 -4.78 -16.02
CA ALA A 114 25.60 -3.76 -16.39
C ALA A 114 25.79 -2.70 -15.29
N TYR A 115 24.70 -2.19 -14.72
CA TYR A 115 24.75 -1.28 -13.57
C TYR A 115 25.40 -1.92 -12.34
N PHE A 116 25.02 -3.15 -12.01
CA PHE A 116 25.63 -3.86 -10.89
C PHE A 116 27.14 -4.06 -11.09
N ASN A 117 27.57 -4.47 -12.28
CA ASN A 117 28.98 -4.62 -12.62
C ASN A 117 29.73 -3.29 -12.53
N MET A 118 29.11 -2.17 -12.94
CA MET A 118 29.67 -0.83 -12.78
C MET A 118 29.90 -0.47 -11.31
N TYR A 119 28.98 -0.83 -10.40
CA TYR A 119 29.14 -0.58 -8.97
C TYR A 119 30.25 -1.43 -8.35
N VAL A 120 30.38 -2.69 -8.78
CA VAL A 120 31.46 -3.58 -8.34
C VAL A 120 32.82 -3.09 -8.83
N ALA A 121 32.90 -2.62 -10.08
CA ALA A 121 34.16 -2.16 -10.69
C ALA A 121 34.69 -0.84 -10.09
N ASN A 122 33.82 0.00 -9.52
CA ASN A 122 34.17 1.32 -8.99
C ASN A 122 33.93 1.38 -7.47
N GLU A 123 34.54 0.46 -6.73
CA GLU A 123 34.31 0.28 -5.28
C GLU A 123 34.54 1.55 -4.45
N HIS A 124 35.47 2.41 -4.83
CA HIS A 124 35.81 3.64 -4.10
C HIS A 124 34.79 4.78 -4.32
N ASP A 125 34.00 4.72 -5.39
CA ASP A 125 33.09 5.80 -5.77
C ASP A 125 31.66 5.58 -5.25
N PHE A 126 31.33 4.34 -4.86
CA PHE A 126 29.96 3.95 -4.49
C PHE A 126 29.85 3.39 -3.06
N PRO A 127 28.70 3.59 -2.39
CA PRO A 127 28.45 3.02 -1.06
C PRO A 127 28.60 1.50 -1.06
N HIS A 128 29.07 0.95 0.06
CA HIS A 128 29.32 -0.49 0.25
C HIS A 128 28.09 -1.37 -0.05
N ASP A 129 26.89 -0.89 0.28
CA ASP A 129 25.64 -1.62 0.05
C ASP A 129 25.34 -1.86 -1.43
N SER A 130 25.82 -1.00 -2.33
CA SER A 130 25.58 -1.08 -3.78
C SER A 130 26.22 -2.31 -4.44
N ARG A 131 27.08 -3.02 -3.70
CA ARG A 131 27.88 -4.16 -4.16
C ARG A 131 27.40 -5.49 -3.57
N GLN A 132 26.41 -5.45 -2.67
CA GLN A 132 25.85 -6.65 -2.08
C GLN A 132 24.92 -7.37 -3.07
N LYS A 133 24.81 -8.70 -2.95
CA LYS A 133 24.02 -9.53 -3.88
C LYS A 133 22.53 -9.16 -3.91
N ASN A 134 21.98 -8.75 -2.77
CA ASN A 134 20.61 -8.23 -2.63
C ASN A 134 20.38 -6.93 -3.43
N TYR A 135 21.42 -6.14 -3.70
CA TYR A 135 21.31 -4.89 -4.44
C TYR A 135 20.96 -5.12 -5.92
N ARG A 136 21.45 -6.22 -6.50
CA ARG A 136 21.06 -6.63 -7.86
C ARG A 136 19.58 -6.98 -7.94
N GLU A 137 19.06 -7.69 -6.94
CA GLU A 137 17.64 -8.03 -6.85
C GLU A 137 16.78 -6.77 -6.72
N GLN A 138 17.24 -5.79 -5.94
CA GLN A 138 16.58 -4.47 -5.82
C GLN A 138 16.59 -3.70 -7.14
N LEU A 139 17.70 -3.70 -7.89
CA LEU A 139 17.79 -3.08 -9.22
C LEU A 139 16.76 -3.68 -10.18
N THR A 140 16.62 -5.00 -10.20
CA THR A 140 15.63 -5.70 -11.03
C THR A 140 14.19 -5.40 -10.59
N ALA A 141 13.94 -5.32 -9.27
CA ALA A 141 12.62 -5.01 -8.73
C ALA A 141 12.19 -3.56 -9.00
N CYS A 142 13.12 -2.61 -8.99
CA CYS A 142 12.85 -1.18 -9.16
C CYS A 142 12.89 -0.71 -10.63
N TYR A 143 13.43 -1.52 -11.55
CA TYR A 143 13.54 -1.17 -12.96
C TYR A 143 12.19 -0.68 -13.55
N PRO A 144 12.15 0.44 -14.28
CA PRO A 144 13.28 1.19 -14.85
C PRO A 144 13.87 2.29 -13.95
N ILE A 145 13.42 2.41 -12.70
CA ILE A 145 13.91 3.42 -11.75
C ILE A 145 15.06 2.84 -10.92
N HIS A 146 16.09 3.65 -10.68
CA HIS A 146 17.18 3.28 -9.78
C HIS A 146 16.72 3.26 -8.31
N PRO A 147 17.05 2.23 -7.49
CA PRO A 147 16.60 2.08 -6.11
C PRO A 147 16.84 3.33 -5.24
N LYS A 148 18.01 3.99 -5.38
CA LYS A 148 18.32 5.21 -4.62
C LYS A 148 17.44 6.41 -4.96
N LEU A 149 16.96 6.51 -6.20
CA LEU A 149 16.00 7.55 -6.55
C LEU A 149 14.68 7.30 -5.83
N PHE A 150 14.29 6.04 -5.67
CA PHE A 150 13.12 5.66 -4.90
C PHE A 150 13.29 5.93 -3.40
N ASP A 151 14.43 5.56 -2.81
CA ASP A 151 14.77 5.87 -1.40
C ASP A 151 14.61 7.37 -1.12
N TYR A 152 15.14 8.20 -2.02
CA TYR A 152 15.06 9.65 -1.92
C TYR A 152 13.62 10.17 -2.05
N LEU A 153 12.88 9.72 -3.08
CA LEU A 153 11.49 10.11 -3.29
C LEU A 153 10.62 9.68 -2.12
N TYR A 154 10.77 8.44 -1.64
CA TYR A 154 10.02 7.92 -0.51
C TYR A 154 10.36 8.66 0.78
N GLY A 155 11.65 8.91 1.06
CA GLY A 155 12.08 9.70 2.21
C GLY A 155 11.54 11.13 2.19
N LYS A 156 11.45 11.76 1.01
CA LYS A 156 10.84 13.08 0.84
C LYS A 156 9.32 13.05 0.95
N TRP A 157 8.66 12.05 0.37
CA TRP A 157 7.21 11.90 0.43
C TRP A 157 6.71 11.52 1.82
N SER A 158 7.46 10.73 2.58
CA SER A 158 7.12 10.37 3.97
C SER A 158 7.34 11.53 4.94
N SER A 159 8.22 12.49 4.62
CA SER A 159 8.42 13.71 5.41
C SER A 159 7.36 14.81 5.18
N LEU A 160 6.46 14.63 4.21
CA LEU A 160 5.38 15.58 3.95
C LEU A 160 4.19 15.23 4.84
N GLU A 161 3.99 15.99 5.92
CA GLU A 161 2.75 15.96 6.70
C GLU A 161 1.57 16.18 5.74
N ASN A 162 0.59 15.25 5.73
CA ASN A 162 -0.59 15.19 4.86
C ASN A 162 -0.43 14.59 3.45
N PHE A 163 0.70 13.93 3.14
CA PHE A 163 0.82 13.22 1.86
C PHE A 163 0.15 11.84 1.93
N GLN A 164 -1.11 11.75 1.48
CA GLN A 164 -1.76 10.46 1.19
C GLN A 164 -0.91 9.72 0.15
N ARG A 165 -0.14 8.72 0.61
CA ARG A 165 0.97 8.05 -0.12
C ARG A 165 0.57 7.59 -1.52
N THR A 166 -0.69 7.24 -1.73
CA THR A 166 -1.24 6.76 -3.01
C THR A 166 -1.74 7.86 -3.94
N ARG A 167 -2.11 9.03 -3.40
CA ARG A 167 -2.73 10.17 -4.09
C ARG A 167 -1.73 11.25 -4.49
N GLY A 168 -0.67 11.42 -3.70
CA GLY A 168 0.38 12.39 -3.98
C GLY A 168 1.30 11.97 -5.15
N VAL A 169 1.58 10.67 -5.28
CA VAL A 169 2.27 10.10 -6.45
C VAL A 169 1.47 10.34 -7.74
N LEU A 170 0.13 10.25 -7.68
CA LEU A 170 -0.75 10.51 -8.82
C LEU A 170 -0.79 11.98 -9.26
N ARG A 171 -0.38 12.94 -8.41
CA ARG A 171 -0.31 14.36 -8.83
C ARG A 171 0.95 14.67 -9.64
N LEU A 172 2.04 13.94 -9.45
CA LEU A 172 3.25 14.04 -10.28
C LEU A 172 3.00 13.55 -11.72
N GLU A 173 2.15 12.54 -11.90
CA GLU A 173 1.71 12.01 -13.21
C GLU A 173 1.18 13.11 -14.16
N ARG A 174 0.41 14.07 -13.63
CA ARG A 174 -0.19 15.15 -14.45
C ARG A 174 0.84 16.12 -15.02
N HIS A 175 2.04 16.21 -14.43
CA HIS A 175 3.08 17.11 -14.90
C HIS A 175 3.98 16.43 -15.94
N CYS A 176 4.26 15.13 -15.79
CA CYS A 176 5.03 14.38 -16.79
C CYS A 176 4.21 14.08 -18.07
N GLN A 177 2.89 13.88 -17.99
CA GLN A 177 2.06 13.62 -19.19
C GLN A 177 1.65 14.89 -19.97
N ARG A 178 2.05 16.09 -19.53
CA ARG A 178 1.77 17.37 -20.22
C ARG A 178 2.99 17.99 -20.91
N GLY A 179 4.11 17.26 -20.93
CA GLY A 179 5.29 17.64 -21.70
C GLY A 179 5.32 16.93 -23.04
N ASP A 180 4.30 17.14 -23.86
CA ASP A 180 4.28 16.97 -25.33
C ASP A 180 3.36 18.04 -25.92
#